data_AF-A0A945PJU6-F1
#
_entry.id   AF-A0A945PJU6-F1
#
_cell.length_a   1.000
_cell.length_b   1.000
_cell.length_c   1.000
_cell.angle_alpha   90.00
_cell.angle_beta   90.00
_cell.angle_gamma   90.00
#
_symmetry.space_group_name_H-M   'P 1'
#
loop_
_entity.id
_entity.type
_entity.pdbx_description
1 polymer ?
#
loop_
_entity_poly.entity_id
_entity_poly.type
_entity_poly.pdbx_seq_one_letter_code
_entity_poly.pdbx_strand_id
1 'polypeptide(L)'
;MKIISWSGQAGLLLTVFSTVGYRVELLHFRLALLLLAAALVVCCLVVLVEFVLLSSAAVKKRPLRLEYALLAVCCAIGPCLTLYMVGIDGIRAPRIHDITTDTVNPPKFIFTREDEGFRENSLVYGADQLSAEQVTAIQREAYPDISTVTVQLAARKVYQKALFVGSLLE
;
A
#
# COMPACT_ATOMS: atom_id res chain seq x y z
N MET A 1 0.46 -26.00 -20.12
CA MET A 1 0.46 -26.43 -18.69
C MET A 1 1.76 -26.09 -17.98
N LYS A 2 2.94 -26.47 -18.49
CA LYS A 2 4.24 -26.08 -17.88
C LYS A 2 4.43 -24.56 -17.73
N ILE A 3 4.02 -23.80 -18.76
CA ILE A 3 4.10 -22.32 -18.75
C ILE A 3 3.33 -21.71 -17.58
N ILE A 4 2.09 -22.16 -17.32
CA ILE A 4 1.24 -21.65 -16.22
C ILE A 4 1.87 -21.95 -14.86
N SER A 5 2.40 -23.17 -14.71
CA SER A 5 3.07 -23.59 -13.48
C SER A 5 4.33 -22.76 -13.21
N TRP A 6 5.16 -22.55 -14.25
CA TRP A 6 6.36 -21.71 -14.15
C TRP A 6 6.02 -20.25 -13.86
N SER A 7 4.98 -19.69 -14.49
CA SER A 7 4.55 -18.32 -14.21
C SER A 7 4.02 -18.16 -12.78
N GLY A 8 3.29 -19.14 -12.25
CA GLY A 8 2.81 -19.11 -10.87
C GLY A 8 3.94 -19.16 -9.85
N GLN A 9 4.89 -20.08 -10.04
CA GLN A 9 6.09 -20.18 -9.20
C GLN A 9 6.94 -18.91 -9.27
N ALA A 10 7.15 -18.36 -10.46
CA ALA A 10 7.87 -17.10 -10.64
C ALA A 10 7.15 -15.93 -9.95
N GLY A 11 5.82 -15.85 -10.05
CA GLY A 11 5.02 -14.84 -9.36
C GLY A 11 5.13 -14.92 -7.84
N LEU A 12 5.09 -16.13 -7.27
CA LEU A 12 5.28 -16.35 -5.84
C LEU A 12 6.68 -15.92 -5.39
N LEU A 13 7.73 -16.34 -6.10
CA LEU A 13 9.10 -15.95 -5.81
C LEU A 13 9.29 -14.43 -5.91
N LEU A 14 8.68 -13.79 -6.90
CA LEU A 14 8.76 -12.34 -7.08
C LEU A 14 8.04 -11.58 -5.95
N THR A 15 6.96 -12.14 -5.40
CA THR A 15 6.27 -11.59 -4.22
C THR A 15 7.19 -11.61 -3.00
N VAL A 16 7.91 -12.71 -2.78
CA VAL A 16 8.87 -12.81 -1.67
C VAL A 16 10.07 -11.89 -1.90
N PHE A 17 10.63 -11.88 -3.11
CA PHE A 17 11.79 -11.07 -3.45
C PHE A 17 11.50 -9.56 -3.32
N SER A 18 10.34 -9.10 -3.79
CA SER A 18 9.94 -7.68 -3.66
C SER A 18 9.78 -7.25 -2.20
N THR A 19 9.09 -8.05 -1.39
CA THR A 19 8.81 -7.74 0.02
C THR A 19 10.06 -7.82 0.89
N VAL A 20 10.81 -8.93 0.80
CA VAL A 20 12.05 -9.11 1.57
C VAL A 20 13.11 -8.13 1.07
N GLY A 21 13.23 -7.94 -0.24
CA GLY A 21 14.19 -7.00 -0.83
C GLY A 21 14.00 -5.56 -0.35
N TYR A 22 12.75 -5.11 -0.16
CA TYR A 22 12.50 -3.82 0.48
C TYR A 22 12.87 -3.81 1.97
N ARG A 23 12.51 -4.87 2.71
CA ARG A 23 12.75 -4.97 4.16
C ARG A 23 14.23 -4.99 4.53
N VAL A 24 15.08 -5.52 3.67
CA VAL A 24 16.54 -5.54 3.86
C VAL A 24 17.25 -4.40 3.13
N GLU A 25 16.49 -3.38 2.69
CA GLU A 25 16.99 -2.17 2.01
C GLU A 25 17.75 -2.45 0.69
N LEU A 26 17.55 -3.64 0.10
CA LEU A 26 18.14 -4.02 -1.19
C LEU A 26 17.41 -3.37 -2.37
N LEU A 27 16.09 -3.19 -2.25
CA LEU A 27 15.23 -2.61 -3.28
C LEU A 27 14.67 -1.26 -2.82
N HIS A 28 14.78 -0.25 -3.68
CA HIS A 28 14.09 1.03 -3.49
C HIS A 28 12.56 0.82 -3.42
N PHE A 29 11.87 1.65 -2.63
CA PHE A 29 10.44 1.49 -2.36
C PHE A 29 9.60 1.39 -3.64
N ARG A 30 9.83 2.30 -4.59
CA ARG A 30 9.09 2.32 -5.87
C ARG A 30 9.27 1.03 -6.67
N LEU A 31 10.50 0.53 -6.75
CA LEU A 31 10.81 -0.70 -7.48
C LEU A 31 10.19 -1.91 -6.78
N ALA A 32 10.34 -2.02 -5.46
CA ALA A 32 9.73 -3.10 -4.70
C ALA A 32 8.19 -3.12 -4.85
N LEU A 33 7.55 -1.96 -4.78
CA LEU A 33 6.10 -1.83 -4.95
C LEU A 33 5.66 -2.24 -6.38
N LEU A 34 6.40 -1.83 -7.41
CA LEU A 34 6.13 -2.22 -8.79
C LEU A 34 6.28 -3.73 -9.00
N LEU A 35 7.34 -4.34 -8.47
CA LEU A 35 7.57 -5.78 -8.57
C LEU A 35 6.49 -6.57 -7.82
N LEU A 36 6.08 -6.09 -6.64
CA LEU A 36 4.97 -6.68 -5.89
C LEU A 36 3.66 -6.60 -6.69
N ALA A 37 3.31 -5.44 -7.23
CA ALA A 37 2.12 -5.27 -8.04
C ALA A 37 2.12 -6.20 -9.27
N ALA A 38 3.25 -6.28 -9.98
CA ALA A 38 3.40 -7.19 -11.12
C ALA A 38 3.24 -8.66 -10.70
N ALA A 39 3.86 -9.07 -9.59
CA ALA A 39 3.74 -10.42 -9.04
C ALA A 39 2.30 -10.78 -8.69
N LEU A 40 1.56 -9.85 -8.06
CA LEU A 40 0.15 -10.03 -7.71
C LEU A 40 -0.72 -10.18 -8.97
N VAL A 41 -0.49 -9.37 -10.01
CA VAL A 41 -1.21 -9.50 -11.29
C VAL A 41 -0.96 -10.86 -11.93
N VAL A 42 0.30 -11.32 -11.98
CA VAL A 42 0.64 -12.65 -12.50
C VAL A 42 -0.07 -13.74 -11.70
N CYS A 43 -0.06 -13.66 -10.37
CA CYS A 43 -0.75 -14.61 -9.50
C CYS A 43 -2.27 -14.62 -9.75
N CYS A 44 -2.91 -13.45 -9.90
CA CYS A 44 -4.33 -13.35 -10.25
C CYS A 44 -4.64 -14.04 -11.59
N LEU A 45 -3.81 -13.83 -12.61
CA LEU A 45 -4.00 -14.46 -13.92
C LEU A 45 -3.84 -15.99 -13.84
N VAL A 46 -2.87 -16.49 -13.07
CA VAL A 46 -2.69 -17.92 -12.83
C VAL A 46 -3.91 -18.51 -12.13
N VAL A 47 -4.40 -17.88 -11.07
CA VAL A 47 -5.61 -18.29 -10.35
C VAL A 47 -6.81 -18.37 -11.29
N LEU A 48 -7.02 -17.36 -12.13
CA LEU A 48 -8.13 -17.33 -13.09
C LEU A 48 -8.05 -18.49 -14.09
N VAL A 49 -6.87 -18.72 -14.67
CA VAL A 49 -6.66 -19.80 -15.64
C VAL A 49 -6.82 -21.17 -14.98
N GLU A 50 -6.25 -21.38 -13.80
CA GLU A 50 -6.37 -22.65 -13.07
C GLU A 50 -7.80 -22.93 -12.63
N PHE A 51 -8.54 -21.89 -12.21
CA PHE A 51 -9.96 -22.00 -11.89
C PHE A 51 -10.77 -22.50 -13.11
N VAL A 52 -10.54 -21.93 -14.30
CA VAL A 52 -11.21 -22.37 -15.54
C VAL A 52 -10.83 -23.80 -15.91
N LEU A 53 -9.55 -24.16 -15.81
CA LEU A 53 -9.07 -25.50 -16.15
C LEU A 53 -9.63 -26.58 -15.20
N LEU A 54 -9.60 -26.32 -13.88
CA LEU A 54 -10.14 -27.22 -12.86
C LEU A 54 -11.66 -27.36 -13.01
N SER A 55 -12.36 -26.25 -13.27
CA SER A 55 -13.82 -26.27 -13.53
C SER A 55 -14.16 -27.09 -14.79
N SER A 56 -13.40 -26.90 -15.87
CA SER A 56 -13.59 -27.69 -17.11
C SER A 56 -13.31 -29.18 -16.90
N ALA A 57 -12.29 -29.52 -16.11
CA ALA A 57 -11.98 -30.90 -15.77
C ALA A 57 -13.11 -31.54 -14.93
N ALA A 58 -13.66 -30.81 -13.96
CA ALA A 58 -14.78 -31.26 -13.14
C ALA A 58 -16.03 -31.53 -13.99
N VAL A 59 -16.42 -30.59 -14.86
CA VAL A 59 -17.58 -30.76 -15.77
C VAL A 59 -17.40 -31.94 -16.70
N LYS A 60 -16.18 -32.15 -17.22
CA LYS A 60 -15.84 -33.26 -18.12
C LYS A 60 -15.54 -34.58 -17.38
N LYS A 61 -15.74 -34.64 -16.04
CA LYS A 61 -15.42 -35.80 -15.18
C LYS A 61 -13.99 -36.33 -15.37
N ARG A 62 -13.05 -35.45 -15.67
CA ARG A 62 -11.63 -35.76 -15.76
C ARG A 62 -10.99 -35.68 -14.36
N PRO A 63 -9.92 -36.45 -14.09
CA PRO A 63 -9.24 -36.37 -12.80
C PRO A 63 -8.72 -34.96 -12.55
N LEU A 64 -9.02 -34.42 -11.36
CA LEU A 64 -8.49 -33.14 -10.90
C LEU A 64 -7.03 -33.30 -10.52
N ARG A 65 -6.19 -32.40 -11.03
CA ARG A 65 -4.75 -32.42 -10.75
C ARG A 65 -4.48 -31.55 -9.54
N LEU A 66 -4.21 -32.20 -8.41
CA LEU A 66 -4.02 -31.55 -7.11
C LEU A 66 -2.91 -30.49 -7.12
N GLU A 67 -1.85 -30.72 -7.88
CA GLU A 67 -0.74 -29.77 -8.05
C GLU A 67 -1.19 -28.37 -8.55
N TYR A 68 -2.20 -28.30 -9.43
CA TYR A 68 -2.75 -27.01 -9.90
C TYR A 68 -3.70 -26.40 -8.88
N ALA A 69 -4.43 -27.22 -8.14
CA ALA A 69 -5.26 -26.70 -7.05
C ALA A 69 -4.38 -26.07 -5.95
N LEU A 70 -3.27 -26.71 -5.60
CA LEU A 70 -2.31 -26.19 -4.63
C LEU A 70 -1.66 -24.89 -5.13
N LEU A 71 -1.21 -24.86 -6.38
CA LEU A 71 -0.63 -23.65 -6.96
C LEU A 71 -1.64 -22.48 -6.98
N ALA A 72 -2.88 -22.75 -7.36
CA ALA A 72 -3.96 -21.74 -7.36
C ALA A 72 -4.17 -21.17 -5.97
N VAL A 73 -4.22 -22.02 -4.94
CA VAL A 73 -4.38 -21.58 -3.55
C VAL A 73 -3.20 -20.72 -3.12
N CYS A 74 -1.96 -21.15 -3.37
CA CYS A 74 -0.77 -20.36 -3.04
C CYS A 74 -0.77 -18.99 -3.74
N CYS A 75 -1.06 -18.95 -5.04
CA CYS A 75 -1.14 -17.71 -5.82
C CYS A 75 -2.29 -16.81 -5.37
N ALA A 76 -3.38 -17.35 -4.82
CA ALA A 76 -4.51 -16.55 -4.34
C ALA A 76 -4.22 -15.81 -3.02
N ILE A 77 -3.32 -16.32 -2.16
CA ILE A 77 -3.05 -15.76 -0.84
C ILE A 77 -2.64 -14.28 -0.93
N GLY A 78 -1.67 -13.95 -1.78
CA GLY A 78 -1.15 -12.57 -1.90
C GLY A 78 -2.23 -11.56 -2.31
N PRO A 79 -2.94 -11.77 -3.43
CA PRO A 79 -4.04 -10.90 -3.85
C PRO A 79 -5.17 -10.80 -2.82
N CYS A 80 -5.61 -11.93 -2.24
CA CYS A 80 -6.68 -11.93 -1.24
C CYS A 80 -6.26 -11.16 0.03
N LEU A 81 -5.03 -11.37 0.52
CA LEU A 81 -4.52 -10.65 1.68
C LEU A 81 -4.39 -9.15 1.39
N THR A 82 -3.93 -8.78 0.19
CA THR A 82 -3.82 -7.37 -0.22
C THR A 82 -5.20 -6.72 -0.26
N LEU A 83 -6.20 -7.38 -0.87
CA LEU A 83 -7.57 -6.89 -0.91
C LEU A 83 -8.18 -6.77 0.50
N TYR A 84 -7.89 -7.73 1.39
CA TYR A 84 -8.38 -7.71 2.77
C TYR A 84 -7.77 -6.57 3.60
N MET A 85 -6.45 -6.35 3.47
CA MET A 85 -5.72 -5.36 4.26
C MET A 85 -5.92 -3.93 3.76
N VAL A 86 -5.89 -3.72 2.44
CA VAL A 86 -6.00 -2.38 1.84
C VAL A 86 -7.46 -1.98 1.63
N GLY A 87 -8.33 -2.97 1.34
CA GLY A 87 -9.71 -2.71 0.99
C GLY A 87 -9.88 -2.00 -0.36
N ILE A 88 -11.14 -1.84 -0.77
CA ILE A 88 -11.47 -1.11 -2.01
C ILE A 88 -11.19 0.39 -1.84
N ASP A 89 -11.49 0.94 -0.67
CA ASP A 89 -11.32 2.35 -0.38
C ASP A 89 -9.84 2.75 -0.39
N GLY A 90 -8.96 1.92 0.16
CA GLY A 90 -7.51 2.16 0.09
C GLY A 90 -6.95 2.13 -1.33
N ILE A 91 -7.50 1.29 -2.22
CA ILE A 91 -7.11 1.25 -3.64
C ILE A 91 -7.60 2.51 -4.39
N ARG A 92 -8.76 3.05 -4.00
CA ARG A 92 -9.36 4.23 -4.62
C ARG A 92 -8.90 5.55 -4.02
N ALA A 93 -8.22 5.51 -2.87
CA ALA A 93 -7.73 6.69 -2.18
C ALA A 93 -6.83 7.53 -3.12
N PRO A 94 -6.92 8.86 -3.04
CA PRO A 94 -6.05 9.73 -3.82
C PRO A 94 -4.59 9.47 -3.49
N ARG A 95 -3.72 9.53 -4.51
CA ARG A 95 -2.27 9.35 -4.37
C ARG A 95 -1.61 10.65 -3.88
N ILE A 96 -2.08 11.16 -2.75
CA ILE A 96 -1.47 12.28 -2.02
C ILE A 96 -0.82 11.76 -0.73
N HIS A 97 0.34 12.30 -0.40
CA HIS A 97 1.10 11.92 0.81
C HIS A 97 1.10 13.03 1.87
N ASP A 98 0.84 14.26 1.43
CA ASP A 98 0.74 15.43 2.27
C ASP A 98 -0.71 15.60 2.75
N ILE A 99 -0.93 15.40 4.05
CA ILE A 99 -2.22 15.60 4.70
C ILE A 99 -2.02 16.46 5.95
N THR A 100 -2.76 17.56 6.06
CA THR A 100 -2.70 18.48 7.21
C THR A 100 -4.09 18.91 7.64
N THR A 101 -4.27 19.20 8.94
CA THR A 101 -5.50 19.83 9.44
C THR A 101 -5.56 21.31 9.11
N ASP A 102 -4.41 21.96 8.92
CA ASP A 102 -4.27 23.37 8.52
C ASP A 102 -3.60 23.45 7.16
N THR A 103 -4.40 23.63 6.10
CA THR A 103 -3.91 23.75 4.72
C THR A 103 -3.48 25.17 4.37
N VAL A 104 -3.80 26.17 5.22
CA VAL A 104 -3.46 27.59 4.99
C VAL A 104 -2.07 27.89 5.54
N ASN A 105 -1.77 27.33 6.71
CA ASN A 105 -0.46 27.42 7.33
C ASN A 105 -0.01 26.03 7.82
N PRO A 106 0.38 25.13 6.90
CA PRO A 106 0.79 23.77 7.26
C PRO A 106 1.94 23.77 8.28
N PRO A 107 1.89 22.89 9.29
CA PRO A 107 3.00 22.72 10.23
C PRO A 107 4.30 22.38 9.48
N LYS A 108 5.40 23.03 9.87
CA LYS A 108 6.73 22.78 9.29
C LYS A 108 7.52 21.82 10.15
N PHE A 109 8.26 20.91 9.51
CA PHE A 109 9.25 20.09 10.21
C PHE A 109 10.47 20.96 10.59
N ILE A 110 10.81 21.00 11.88
CA ILE A 110 11.90 21.85 12.41
C ILE A 110 13.14 21.01 12.76
N PHE A 111 12.93 19.76 13.20
CA PHE A 111 14.01 18.86 13.64
C PHE A 111 14.40 17.82 12.60
N THR A 112 13.51 17.51 11.67
CA THR A 112 13.76 16.60 10.56
C THR A 112 14.49 17.34 9.45
N ARG A 113 15.58 16.78 8.93
CA ARG A 113 16.31 17.41 7.82
C ARG A 113 15.91 16.81 6.48
N GLU A 114 15.90 17.65 5.45
CA GLU A 114 15.52 17.25 4.09
C GLU A 114 16.64 16.47 3.38
N ASP A 115 17.88 16.58 3.84
CA ASP A 115 19.08 15.92 3.29
C ASP A 115 19.27 14.45 3.76
N GLU A 116 18.31 13.93 4.53
CA GLU A 116 18.24 12.51 4.87
C GLU A 116 17.88 11.69 3.62
N GLY A 117 18.91 11.26 2.87
CA GLY A 117 18.83 10.67 1.51
C GLY A 117 18.04 9.37 1.33
N PHE A 118 17.29 8.93 2.35
CA PHE A 118 16.36 7.80 2.31
C PHE A 118 14.89 8.24 2.18
N ARG A 119 14.62 9.54 2.06
CA ARG A 119 13.27 10.11 1.97
C ARG A 119 12.75 10.12 0.52
N GLU A 120 11.51 9.67 0.34
CA GLU A 120 10.83 9.62 -0.98
C GLU A 120 9.92 10.84 -1.28
N ASN A 121 9.50 11.57 -0.24
CA ASN A 121 8.56 12.71 -0.33
C ASN A 121 9.16 13.94 0.38
N SER A 122 9.00 15.14 -0.15
CA SER A 122 9.51 16.37 0.47
C SER A 122 8.95 16.60 1.89
N LEU A 123 9.67 17.38 2.69
CA LEU A 123 9.18 17.91 3.97
C LEU A 123 8.29 19.14 3.78
N VAL A 124 8.23 19.69 2.58
CA VAL A 124 7.48 20.90 2.25
C VAL A 124 6.14 20.50 1.63
N TYR A 125 5.06 20.90 2.28
CA TYR A 125 3.69 20.63 1.85
C TYR A 125 3.45 21.07 0.40
N GLY A 126 3.11 20.13 -0.48
CA GLY A 126 2.83 20.39 -1.89
C GLY A 126 4.06 20.83 -2.70
N ALA A 127 5.26 20.35 -2.33
CA ALA A 127 6.50 20.59 -3.06
C ALA A 127 6.92 19.42 -3.97
N ASP A 128 6.25 18.27 -3.90
CA ASP A 128 6.52 17.12 -4.75
C ASP A 128 5.87 17.29 -6.15
N GLN A 129 5.05 16.35 -6.59
CA GLN A 129 4.47 16.34 -7.95
C GLN A 129 3.27 17.27 -8.11
N LEU A 130 2.67 17.70 -7.00
CA LEU A 130 1.46 18.51 -6.95
C LEU A 130 1.73 19.78 -6.16
N SER A 131 1.19 20.90 -6.61
CA SER A 131 1.25 22.15 -5.84
C SER A 131 0.42 22.05 -4.56
N ALA A 132 0.73 22.88 -3.56
CA ALA A 132 -0.02 22.97 -2.32
C ALA A 132 -1.53 23.20 -2.54
N GLU A 133 -1.91 23.97 -3.55
CA GLU A 133 -3.32 24.20 -3.92
C GLU A 133 -4.00 22.94 -4.44
N GLN A 134 -3.31 22.18 -5.32
CA GLN A 134 -3.82 20.93 -5.87
C GLN A 134 -3.96 19.87 -4.78
N VAL A 135 -2.95 19.69 -3.93
CA VAL A 135 -3.01 18.77 -2.79
C VAL A 135 -4.18 19.12 -1.87
N THR A 136 -4.34 20.41 -1.56
CA THR A 136 -5.43 20.89 -0.70
C THR A 136 -6.81 20.61 -1.30
N ALA A 137 -6.99 20.84 -2.61
CA ALA A 137 -8.26 20.56 -3.29
C ALA A 137 -8.60 19.07 -3.22
N ILE A 138 -7.64 18.21 -3.55
CA ILE A 138 -7.81 16.75 -3.51
C ILE A 138 -8.09 16.27 -2.08
N GLN A 139 -7.37 16.78 -1.08
CA GLN A 139 -7.56 16.40 0.32
C GLN A 139 -8.96 16.76 0.80
N ARG A 140 -9.46 17.97 0.49
CA ARG A 140 -10.80 18.41 0.93
C ARG A 140 -11.93 17.59 0.30
N GLU A 141 -11.74 17.15 -0.94
CA GLU A 141 -12.70 16.28 -1.62
C GLU A 141 -12.70 14.87 -1.04
N ALA A 142 -11.52 14.27 -0.87
CA ALA A 142 -11.40 12.88 -0.43
C ALA A 142 -11.55 12.68 1.09
N TYR A 143 -11.17 13.69 1.88
CA TYR A 143 -11.11 13.63 3.35
C TYR A 143 -11.74 14.87 3.99
N PRO A 144 -13.05 15.12 3.76
CA PRO A 144 -13.73 16.32 4.25
C PRO A 144 -13.77 16.44 5.77
N ASP A 145 -13.64 15.31 6.49
CA ASP A 145 -13.69 15.26 7.95
C ASP A 145 -12.37 15.70 8.61
N ILE A 146 -11.27 15.79 7.85
CA ILE A 146 -9.97 16.25 8.37
C ILE A 146 -9.98 17.77 8.45
N SER A 147 -10.03 18.31 9.67
CA SER A 147 -10.09 19.74 9.94
C SER A 147 -9.31 20.14 11.20
N THR A 148 -8.92 21.41 11.29
CA THR A 148 -8.25 21.94 12.48
C THR A 148 -9.21 22.03 13.66
N VAL A 149 -8.88 21.33 14.75
CA VAL A 149 -9.59 21.44 16.02
C VAL A 149 -8.98 22.58 16.84
N THR A 150 -9.79 23.59 17.14
CA THR A 150 -9.38 24.71 18.00
C THR A 150 -9.89 24.49 19.41
N VAL A 151 -8.99 24.55 20.39
CA VAL A 151 -9.33 24.37 21.81
C VAL A 151 -9.03 25.63 22.60
N GLN A 152 -9.89 25.98 23.56
CA GLN A 152 -9.73 27.15 24.42
C GLN A 152 -8.75 26.88 25.58
N LEU A 153 -7.54 26.46 25.25
CA LEU A 153 -6.46 26.21 26.20
C LEU A 153 -5.17 26.83 25.70
N ALA A 154 -4.34 27.30 26.63
CA ALA A 154 -3.01 27.78 26.29
C ALA A 154 -2.19 26.67 25.61
N ALA A 155 -1.43 27.02 24.56
CA ALA A 155 -0.67 26.07 23.74
C ALA A 155 0.19 25.11 24.57
N ARG A 156 0.85 25.61 25.62
CA ARG A 156 1.67 24.77 26.53
C ARG A 156 0.86 23.67 27.23
N LYS A 157 -0.38 23.95 27.65
CA LYS A 157 -1.25 22.94 28.27
C LYS A 157 -1.70 21.90 27.25
N VAL A 158 -2.01 22.31 26.02
CA VAL A 158 -2.38 21.40 24.93
C VAL A 158 -1.20 20.47 24.60
N TYR A 159 0.00 21.04 24.46
CA TYR A 159 1.22 20.28 24.21
C TYR A 159 1.52 19.26 25.33
N GLN A 160 1.42 19.67 26.61
CA GLN A 160 1.61 18.74 27.73
C GLN A 160 0.58 17.60 27.73
N LYS A 161 -0.68 17.90 27.39
CA LYS A 161 -1.72 16.86 27.25
C LYS A 161 -1.40 15.90 26.10
N ALA A 162 -0.96 16.43 24.95
CA ALA A 162 -0.58 15.61 23.80
C ALA A 162 0.61 14.69 24.14
N LEU A 163 1.65 15.20 24.81
CA LEU A 163 2.77 14.40 25.29
C LEU A 163 2.33 13.30 26.27
N PHE A 164 1.47 13.65 27.23
CA PHE A 164 0.96 12.67 28.20
C PHE A 164 0.20 11.53 27.50
N VAL A 165 -0.69 11.85 26.55
CA VAL A 165 -1.40 10.83 25.78
C VAL A 165 -0.43 10.01 24.94
N GLY A 166 0.55 10.64 24.28
CA GLY A 166 1.59 9.95 23.52
C GLY A 166 2.37 8.93 24.37
N SER A 167 2.75 9.31 25.59
CA SER A 167 3.47 8.41 26.52
C SER A 167 2.67 7.21 27.03
N LEU A 168 1.35 7.18 26.80
CA LEU A 168 0.49 6.06 27.17
C LEU A 168 0.29 5.06 26.00
N LEU A 169 0.67 5.44 24.78
CA LEU A 169 0.50 4.65 23.56
C LEU A 169 1.78 3.93 23.12
N GLU A 170 2.92 4.25 23.74
CA GLU A 170 4.19 3.50 23.64
C GLU A 170 4.21 2.31 24.62
#